data_AF-A0A7K5H851-F1
#
_entry.id   AF-A0A7K5H851-F1
#
_cell.length_a   1.000
_cell.length_b   1.000
_cell.length_c   1.000
_cell.angle_alpha   90.00
_cell.angle_beta   90.00
_cell.angle_gamma   90.00
#
_symmetry.space_group_name_H-M   'P 1'
#
loop_
_entity.id
_entity.type
_entity.pdbx_description
1 polymer ?
#
loop_
_entity_poly.entity_id
_entity_poly.type
_entity_poly.pdbx_seq_one_letter_code
_entity_poly.pdbx_strand_id
1 'polypeptide(L)'
;VNELYVDDPDKDSGGKIEVNLNISLPNLHCELVGLDIQDEMGRHEVGHIDNSMKIPLNNGDGCRFEGHFSINKVPGNFHVSTHSATAQPQNPDMTHVIHKLSFGDKLQVHNVHGAFNALEGADKLSSNPLASHDYILKIVPTVYEDMSGKQRYSYQYTVANKEYVAYSHTGRIIPAIWFRYDLSPITVKYTERRQPLYRFITSICAIIGGTFTVAGILDSCIFTASEAWKKIQLGKMQ
;
A
#
# COMPACT_ATOMS: atom_id res chain seq x y z
N VAL A 1 1.05 16.96 3.56
CA VAL A 1 0.89 16.83 5.03
C VAL A 1 0.19 15.51 5.27
N ASN A 2 0.65 14.73 6.25
CA ASN A 2 0.07 13.42 6.57
C ASN A 2 -0.65 13.54 7.90
N GLU A 3 -1.94 13.21 7.93
CA GLU A 3 -2.79 13.29 9.11
C GLU A 3 -3.43 11.92 9.38
N LEU A 4 -3.67 11.59 10.64
CA LEU A 4 -4.34 10.36 11.07
C LEU A 4 -5.65 10.74 11.78
N TYR A 5 -6.75 10.08 11.43
CA TYR A 5 -8.05 10.32 12.06
C TYR A 5 -8.88 9.03 12.11
N VAL A 6 -9.94 9.02 12.92
CA VAL A 6 -10.83 7.88 13.13
C VAL A 6 -12.20 8.22 12.53
N ASP A 7 -12.41 7.84 11.27
CA ASP A 7 -13.70 7.88 10.57
C ASP A 7 -13.61 6.97 9.33
N ASP A 8 -14.75 6.49 8.83
CA ASP A 8 -14.81 5.86 7.51
C ASP A 8 -14.68 6.96 6.45
N PRO A 9 -13.57 7.01 5.69
CA PRO A 9 -13.36 8.08 4.74
C PRO A 9 -14.29 8.01 3.53
N ASP A 10 -14.78 6.83 3.20
CA ASP A 10 -15.46 6.54 1.94
C ASP A 10 -16.90 6.10 2.21
N LYS A 11 -17.74 7.05 2.67
CA LYS A 11 -19.12 6.77 3.07
C LYS A 11 -20.02 6.41 1.88
N ASP A 12 -19.60 6.80 0.67
CA ASP A 12 -20.38 6.64 -0.55
C ASP A 12 -20.19 5.25 -1.20
N SER A 13 -19.17 4.47 -0.82
CA SER A 13 -18.97 3.10 -1.35
C SER A 13 -19.96 2.06 -0.86
N GLY A 14 -20.98 2.45 -0.10
CA GLY A 14 -22.03 1.53 0.37
C GLY A 14 -21.49 0.42 1.27
N GLY A 15 -20.39 0.69 1.99
CA GLY A 15 -19.76 -0.28 2.89
C GLY A 15 -18.94 -1.36 2.19
N LYS A 16 -18.49 -1.13 0.95
CA LYS A 16 -17.68 -2.08 0.17
C LYS A 16 -16.30 -1.53 -0.18
N ILE A 17 -15.37 -2.44 -0.47
CA ILE A 17 -14.02 -2.15 -0.94
C ILE A 17 -13.77 -2.96 -2.21
N GLU A 18 -13.37 -2.29 -3.29
CA GLU A 18 -12.93 -2.97 -4.52
C GLU A 18 -11.56 -3.61 -4.31
N VAL A 19 -11.39 -4.84 -4.79
CA VAL A 19 -10.20 -5.66 -4.66
C VAL A 19 -9.72 -6.09 -6.04
N ASN A 20 -8.42 -5.92 -6.28
CA ASN A 20 -7.76 -6.42 -7.48
C ASN A 20 -6.75 -7.48 -7.06
N LEU A 21 -6.98 -8.72 -7.46
CA LEU A 21 -6.06 -9.84 -7.23
C LEU A 21 -5.47 -10.30 -8.57
N ASN A 22 -4.16 -10.50 -8.62
CA ASN A 22 -3.45 -11.14 -9.72
C ASN A 22 -2.46 -12.15 -9.15
N ILE A 23 -2.72 -13.43 -9.39
CA ILE A 23 -1.98 -14.54 -8.82
C ILE A 23 -1.73 -15.61 -9.88
N SER A 24 -0.58 -16.26 -9.86
CA SER A 24 -0.25 -17.38 -10.75
C SER A 24 -0.02 -18.64 -9.95
N LEU A 25 -0.68 -19.73 -10.35
CA LEU A 25 -0.53 -21.07 -9.84
C LEU A 25 0.00 -21.94 -11.00
N PRO A 26 1.32 -22.14 -11.13
CA PRO A 26 1.91 -22.74 -12.33
C PRO A 26 1.60 -24.23 -12.51
N ASN A 27 1.13 -24.91 -11.46
CA ASN A 27 0.87 -26.34 -11.42
C ASN A 27 -0.61 -26.67 -11.12
N LEU A 28 -1.52 -25.71 -11.32
CA LEU A 28 -2.95 -25.89 -11.13
C LEU A 28 -3.73 -25.38 -12.34
N HIS A 29 -4.49 -26.28 -12.99
CA HIS A 29 -5.32 -25.94 -14.14
C HIS A 29 -6.39 -24.88 -13.81
N CYS A 30 -6.65 -23.99 -14.78
CA CYS A 30 -7.62 -22.89 -14.61
C CYS A 30 -9.06 -23.34 -14.31
N GLU A 31 -9.47 -24.51 -14.78
CA GLU A 31 -10.80 -25.07 -14.52
C GLU A 31 -11.00 -25.39 -13.03
N LEU A 32 -9.91 -25.63 -12.30
CA LEU A 32 -9.94 -25.99 -10.89
C LEU A 32 -9.91 -24.75 -9.98
N VAL A 33 -9.30 -23.65 -10.43
CA VAL A 33 -9.13 -22.43 -9.62
C VAL A 33 -10.47 -21.74 -9.37
N GLY A 34 -10.83 -21.54 -8.10
CA GLY A 34 -11.99 -20.75 -7.67
C GLY A 34 -11.59 -19.65 -6.71
N LEU A 35 -12.39 -18.59 -6.65
CA LEU A 35 -12.31 -17.57 -5.62
C LEU A 35 -13.56 -17.66 -4.73
N ASP A 36 -13.37 -17.83 -3.44
CA ASP A 36 -14.45 -17.84 -2.46
C ASP A 36 -14.35 -16.59 -1.58
N ILE A 37 -15.48 -15.99 -1.23
CA ILE A 37 -15.55 -14.78 -0.37
C ILE A 37 -16.45 -15.09 0.83
N GLN A 38 -15.98 -14.78 2.03
CA GLN A 38 -16.73 -14.96 3.27
C GLN A 38 -16.47 -13.82 4.25
N ASP A 39 -17.50 -13.31 4.90
CA ASP A 39 -17.35 -12.28 5.93
C ASP A 39 -18.22 -12.52 7.17
N GLU A 40 -17.96 -11.75 8.23
CA GLU A 40 -18.69 -11.83 9.51
C GLU A 40 -20.13 -11.31 9.43
N MET A 41 -20.50 -10.57 8.37
CA MET A 41 -21.89 -10.19 8.10
C MET A 41 -22.72 -11.32 7.49
N GLY A 42 -22.12 -12.50 7.29
CA GLY A 42 -22.78 -13.70 6.79
C GLY A 42 -22.81 -13.78 5.27
N ARG A 43 -22.05 -12.94 4.55
CA ARG A 43 -21.82 -13.13 3.12
C ARG A 43 -21.00 -14.40 2.94
N HIS A 44 -21.43 -15.26 2.04
CA HIS A 44 -20.69 -16.43 1.61
C HIS A 44 -20.95 -16.67 0.13
N GLU A 45 -19.95 -16.39 -0.70
CA GLU A 45 -19.98 -16.60 -2.15
C GLU A 45 -18.92 -17.64 -2.50
N VAL A 46 -19.36 -18.74 -3.10
CA VAL A 46 -18.48 -19.83 -3.54
C VAL A 46 -18.26 -19.71 -5.04
N GLY A 47 -17.01 -19.79 -5.49
CA GLY A 47 -16.67 -19.73 -6.91
C GLY A 47 -17.08 -18.41 -7.58
N HIS A 48 -16.77 -17.28 -6.95
CA HIS A 48 -16.94 -15.95 -7.52
C HIS A 48 -16.14 -15.84 -8.83
N ILE A 49 -16.84 -15.80 -9.96
CA ILE A 49 -16.25 -15.76 -11.31
C ILE A 49 -16.50 -14.40 -11.99
N ASP A 50 -17.39 -13.57 -11.44
CA ASP A 50 -17.73 -12.27 -12.01
C ASP A 50 -16.49 -11.37 -12.11
N ASN A 51 -16.27 -10.77 -13.29
CA ASN A 51 -15.11 -9.94 -13.60
C ASN A 51 -13.75 -10.61 -13.27
N SER A 52 -13.67 -11.93 -13.45
CA SER A 52 -12.41 -12.67 -13.37
C SER A 52 -11.92 -13.13 -14.75
N MET A 53 -10.61 -13.16 -14.92
CA MET A 53 -9.93 -13.73 -16.07
C MET A 53 -8.99 -14.84 -15.63
N LYS A 54 -9.06 -15.96 -16.34
CA LYS A 54 -8.21 -17.13 -16.14
C LYS A 54 -7.37 -17.33 -17.39
N ILE A 55 -6.05 -17.20 -17.25
CA ILE A 55 -5.10 -17.29 -18.36
C ILE A 55 -4.28 -18.57 -18.15
N PRO A 56 -4.33 -19.54 -19.08
CA PRO A 56 -3.54 -20.76 -18.94
C PRO A 56 -2.04 -20.45 -18.97
N LEU A 57 -1.28 -21.13 -18.13
CA LEU A 57 0.17 -21.10 -18.07
C LEU A 57 0.72 -22.48 -18.42
N ASN A 58 2.00 -22.57 -18.80
CA ASN A 58 2.70 -23.83 -19.01
C ASN A 58 1.94 -24.81 -19.93
N ASN A 59 1.52 -24.33 -21.12
CA ASN A 59 0.72 -25.11 -22.08
C ASN A 59 -0.63 -25.64 -21.53
N GLY A 60 -1.15 -25.05 -20.46
CA GLY A 60 -2.43 -25.40 -19.85
C GLY A 60 -2.31 -26.00 -18.46
N ASP A 61 -1.12 -26.41 -18.03
CA ASP A 61 -0.88 -27.07 -16.72
C ASP A 61 -1.00 -26.12 -15.52
N GLY A 62 -0.88 -24.81 -15.77
CA GLY A 62 -1.02 -23.78 -14.75
C GLY A 62 -2.10 -22.76 -15.08
N CYS A 63 -2.35 -21.86 -14.12
CA CYS A 63 -3.30 -20.79 -14.28
C CYS A 63 -2.82 -19.48 -13.67
N ARG A 64 -2.93 -18.40 -14.43
CA ARG A 64 -2.93 -17.05 -13.89
C ARG A 64 -4.37 -16.59 -13.72
N PHE A 65 -4.73 -16.29 -12.48
CA PHE A 65 -6.04 -15.79 -12.09
C PHE A 65 -5.96 -14.30 -11.81
N GLU A 66 -6.76 -13.52 -12.53
CA GLU A 66 -6.96 -12.09 -12.31
C GLU A 66 -8.41 -11.84 -11.92
N GLY A 67 -8.65 -11.31 -10.72
CA GLY A 67 -10.00 -11.06 -10.20
C GLY A 67 -10.19 -9.59 -9.84
N HIS A 68 -11.35 -9.04 -10.20
CA HIS A 68 -11.81 -7.72 -9.77
C HIS A 68 -13.17 -7.85 -9.07
N PHE A 69 -13.18 -7.78 -7.75
CA PHE A 69 -14.36 -8.06 -6.93
C PHE A 69 -14.46 -7.11 -5.74
N SER A 70 -15.64 -7.04 -5.13
CA SER A 70 -15.88 -6.22 -3.94
C SER A 70 -15.95 -7.06 -2.66
N ILE A 71 -15.37 -6.58 -1.57
CA ILE A 71 -15.52 -7.14 -0.21
C ILE A 71 -16.25 -6.15 0.69
N ASN A 72 -16.92 -6.62 1.73
CA ASN A 72 -17.56 -5.73 2.69
C ASN A 72 -16.53 -5.12 3.64
N LYS A 73 -16.81 -3.92 4.16
CA LYS A 73 -16.00 -3.21 5.15
C LYS A 73 -16.15 -3.79 6.57
N VAL A 74 -16.07 -5.10 6.68
CA VAL A 74 -16.11 -5.86 7.94
C VAL A 74 -15.05 -6.97 7.88
N PRO A 75 -14.56 -7.45 9.03
CA PRO A 75 -13.60 -8.56 9.03
C PRO A 75 -14.13 -9.75 8.24
N GLY A 76 -13.22 -10.41 7.52
CA GLY A 76 -13.58 -11.49 6.62
C GLY A 76 -12.38 -12.16 5.99
N ASN A 77 -12.65 -12.96 4.96
CA ASN A 77 -11.63 -13.55 4.12
C ASN A 77 -12.12 -13.72 2.70
N PHE A 78 -11.19 -13.68 1.76
CA PHE A 78 -11.38 -14.31 0.47
C PHE A 78 -10.25 -15.30 0.27
N HIS A 79 -10.50 -16.38 -0.46
CA HIS A 79 -9.49 -17.41 -0.65
C HIS A 79 -9.56 -18.01 -2.04
N VAL A 80 -8.38 -18.31 -2.58
CA VAL A 80 -8.24 -19.05 -3.83
C VAL A 80 -8.16 -20.54 -3.48
N SER A 81 -9.07 -21.32 -4.04
CA SER A 81 -9.27 -22.72 -3.68
C SER A 81 -9.61 -23.56 -4.92
N THR A 82 -9.83 -24.86 -4.70
CA THR A 82 -10.43 -25.74 -5.71
C THR A 82 -11.91 -26.03 -5.45
N HIS A 83 -12.54 -25.39 -4.46
CA HIS A 83 -13.90 -25.71 -4.03
C HIS A 83 -14.95 -25.57 -5.13
N SER A 84 -14.77 -24.62 -6.05
CA SER A 84 -15.68 -24.37 -7.16
C SER A 84 -15.57 -25.39 -8.32
N ALA A 85 -14.57 -26.27 -8.29
CA ALA A 85 -14.37 -27.27 -9.33
C ALA A 85 -15.44 -28.36 -9.28
N THR A 86 -15.95 -28.77 -10.46
CA THR A 86 -16.93 -29.85 -10.61
C THR A 86 -16.46 -31.16 -9.98
N ALA A 87 -15.16 -31.44 -10.04
CA ALA A 87 -14.52 -32.58 -9.41
C ALA A 87 -13.28 -32.11 -8.65
N GLN A 88 -13.21 -32.47 -7.37
CA GLN A 88 -12.08 -32.10 -6.52
C GLN A 88 -10.83 -32.92 -6.88
N PRO A 89 -9.69 -32.26 -7.15
CA PRO A 89 -8.43 -32.96 -7.39
C PRO A 89 -7.95 -33.66 -6.12
N GLN A 90 -7.25 -34.80 -6.26
CA GLN A 90 -6.70 -35.50 -5.08
C GLN A 90 -5.51 -34.77 -4.46
N ASN A 91 -4.62 -34.23 -5.31
CA ASN A 91 -3.40 -33.56 -4.90
C ASN A 91 -3.28 -32.19 -5.60
N PRO A 92 -4.09 -31.19 -5.20
CA PRO A 92 -3.97 -29.84 -5.74
C PRO A 92 -2.66 -29.19 -5.29
N ASP A 93 -1.90 -28.66 -6.24
CA ASP A 93 -0.70 -27.85 -5.97
C ASP A 93 -1.10 -26.38 -5.77
N MET A 94 -0.86 -25.86 -4.56
CA MET A 94 -1.15 -24.48 -4.15
C MET A 94 0.08 -23.57 -4.12
N THR A 95 1.22 -24.04 -4.66
CA THR A 95 2.37 -23.15 -4.90
C THR A 95 1.99 -22.05 -5.88
N HIS A 96 2.44 -20.82 -5.61
CA HIS A 96 1.95 -19.67 -6.34
C HIS A 96 2.91 -18.47 -6.30
N VAL A 97 2.64 -17.50 -7.18
CA VAL A 97 3.26 -16.18 -7.20
C VAL A 97 2.15 -15.13 -7.18
N ILE A 98 2.21 -14.21 -6.22
CA ILE A 98 1.28 -13.06 -6.14
C ILE A 98 1.90 -11.90 -6.90
N HIS A 99 1.30 -11.54 -8.03
CA HIS A 99 1.74 -10.38 -8.81
C HIS A 99 1.13 -9.09 -8.28
N LYS A 100 -0.10 -9.16 -7.79
CA LYS A 100 -0.80 -7.99 -7.28
C LYS A 100 -1.91 -8.36 -6.31
N LEU A 101 -1.96 -7.63 -5.20
CA LEU A 101 -3.15 -7.50 -4.38
C LEU A 101 -3.30 -6.03 -3.97
N SER A 102 -4.38 -5.38 -4.41
CA SER A 102 -4.63 -3.98 -4.06
C SER A 102 -6.11 -3.73 -3.77
N PHE A 103 -6.36 -2.74 -2.94
CA PHE A 103 -7.69 -2.38 -2.42
C PHE A 103 -8.02 -0.91 -2.75
N GLY A 104 -9.22 -0.66 -3.25
CA GLY A 104 -9.70 0.66 -3.67
C GLY A 104 -8.99 1.19 -4.92
N ASP A 105 -8.92 2.52 -5.04
CA ASP A 105 -8.35 3.21 -6.20
C ASP A 105 -6.84 2.97 -6.34
N LYS A 106 -6.39 2.88 -7.60
CA LYS A 106 -4.96 2.88 -7.93
C LYS A 106 -4.39 4.30 -7.74
N LEU A 107 -3.64 4.51 -6.66
CA LEU A 107 -2.90 5.75 -6.44
C LEU A 107 -1.56 5.73 -7.22
N GLN A 108 -1.56 6.29 -8.42
CA GLN A 108 -0.37 6.53 -9.24
C GLN A 108 0.36 7.82 -8.81
N VAL A 109 0.60 8.01 -7.51
CA VAL A 109 1.20 9.26 -7.01
C VAL A 109 2.67 9.03 -6.72
N HIS A 110 3.54 9.71 -7.48
CA HIS A 110 5.01 9.56 -7.41
C HIS A 110 5.63 9.88 -6.04
N ASN A 111 4.87 10.52 -5.13
CA ASN A 111 5.33 11.00 -3.83
C ASN A 111 4.61 10.36 -2.62
N VAL A 112 3.77 9.35 -2.83
CA VAL A 112 3.11 8.64 -1.70
C VAL A 112 3.79 7.29 -1.52
N HIS A 113 4.75 7.24 -0.60
CA HIS A 113 5.33 5.98 -0.15
C HIS A 113 4.33 5.29 0.79
N GLY A 114 3.84 4.12 0.38
CA GLY A 114 2.88 3.34 1.15
C GLY A 114 2.80 1.89 0.68
N ALA A 115 2.37 1.01 1.58
CA ALA A 115 2.25 -0.43 1.33
C ALA A 115 0.91 -0.76 0.65
N PHE A 116 0.69 -0.23 -0.56
CA PHE A 116 -0.56 -0.44 -1.33
C PHE A 116 -0.61 -1.79 -2.07
N ASN A 117 0.54 -2.45 -2.22
CA ASN A 117 0.69 -3.76 -2.84
C ASN A 117 1.78 -4.55 -2.11
N ALA A 118 1.64 -4.73 -0.79
CA ALA A 118 2.67 -5.33 0.06
C ALA A 118 3.01 -6.80 -0.28
N LEU A 119 2.15 -7.48 -1.04
CA LEU A 119 2.35 -8.84 -1.53
C LEU A 119 2.86 -8.91 -2.97
N GLU A 120 3.22 -7.78 -3.58
CA GLU A 120 3.80 -7.75 -4.93
C GLU A 120 5.07 -8.60 -5.01
N GLY A 121 5.07 -9.58 -5.91
CA GLY A 121 6.19 -10.49 -6.11
C GLY A 121 6.37 -11.53 -5.01
N ALA A 122 5.37 -11.75 -4.14
CA ALA A 122 5.43 -12.81 -3.15
C ALA A 122 5.46 -14.18 -3.84
N ASP A 123 6.52 -14.95 -3.60
CA ASP A 123 6.82 -16.22 -4.26
C ASP A 123 6.73 -17.39 -3.24
N LYS A 124 5.94 -18.41 -3.58
CA LYS A 124 5.75 -19.67 -2.84
C LYS A 124 5.97 -20.90 -3.71
N LEU A 125 6.76 -20.79 -4.78
CA LEU A 125 7.05 -21.90 -5.69
C LEU A 125 7.88 -23.04 -5.06
N SER A 126 8.60 -22.76 -3.98
CA SER A 126 9.40 -23.75 -3.24
C SER A 126 8.72 -24.34 -2.00
N SER A 127 7.48 -23.91 -1.71
CA SER A 127 6.68 -24.41 -0.59
C SER A 127 6.12 -25.81 -0.87
N ASN A 128 5.53 -26.45 0.15
CA ASN A 128 4.85 -27.73 -0.03
C ASN A 128 3.59 -27.55 -0.92
N PRO A 129 3.43 -28.30 -2.03
CA PRO A 129 2.26 -28.22 -2.91
C PRO A 129 0.91 -28.37 -2.20
N LEU A 130 0.85 -29.20 -1.15
CA LEU A 130 -0.38 -29.49 -0.42
C LEU A 130 -0.58 -28.57 0.80
N ALA A 131 0.27 -27.56 0.98
CA ALA A 131 0.11 -26.60 2.07
C ALA A 131 -0.96 -25.56 1.76
N SER A 132 -1.68 -25.17 2.80
CA SER A 132 -2.47 -23.94 2.82
C SER A 132 -1.57 -22.76 3.16
N HIS A 133 -1.88 -21.63 2.54
CA HIS A 133 -1.16 -20.37 2.73
C HIS A 133 -2.10 -19.32 3.30
N ASP A 134 -1.88 -18.91 4.53
CA ASP A 134 -2.66 -17.86 5.19
C ASP A 134 -1.90 -16.53 5.14
N TYR A 135 -2.48 -15.56 4.46
CA TYR A 135 -2.10 -14.16 4.45
C TYR A 135 -3.06 -13.38 5.34
N ILE A 136 -2.58 -12.95 6.50
CA ILE A 136 -3.32 -12.13 7.45
C ILE A 136 -3.04 -10.66 7.13
N LEU A 137 -4.06 -9.95 6.67
CA LEU A 137 -4.01 -8.60 6.16
C LEU A 137 -4.64 -7.63 7.17
N LYS A 138 -3.91 -6.58 7.55
CA LYS A 138 -4.49 -5.45 8.29
C LYS A 138 -4.62 -4.27 7.34
N ILE A 139 -5.84 -4.01 6.88
CA ILE A 139 -6.16 -2.99 5.88
C ILE A 139 -6.34 -1.63 6.56
N VAL A 140 -5.70 -0.59 6.04
CA VAL A 140 -5.70 0.78 6.54
C VAL A 140 -6.25 1.72 5.46
N PRO A 141 -7.43 2.33 5.68
CA PRO A 141 -7.99 3.31 4.74
C PRO A 141 -7.05 4.49 4.54
N THR A 142 -6.87 4.89 3.28
CA THR A 142 -5.96 5.95 2.87
C THR A 142 -6.64 6.89 1.90
N VAL A 143 -6.75 8.16 2.30
CA VAL A 143 -7.33 9.23 1.48
C VAL A 143 -6.21 10.08 0.91
N TYR A 144 -6.23 10.27 -0.40
CA TYR A 144 -5.39 11.26 -1.07
C TYR A 144 -6.25 12.42 -1.54
N GLU A 145 -5.93 13.62 -1.09
CA GLU A 145 -6.57 14.87 -1.49
C GLU A 145 -5.60 15.70 -2.32
N ASP A 146 -5.98 15.96 -3.57
CA ASP A 146 -5.19 16.76 -4.49
C ASP A 146 -5.33 18.28 -4.22
N MET A 147 -4.55 19.07 -4.94
CA MET A 147 -4.57 20.54 -4.85
C MET A 147 -5.91 21.18 -5.20
N SER A 148 -6.80 20.47 -5.91
CA SER A 148 -8.15 20.92 -6.27
C SER A 148 -9.21 20.53 -5.22
N GLY A 149 -8.82 19.78 -4.19
CA GLY A 149 -9.72 19.23 -3.17
C GLY A 149 -10.39 17.93 -3.61
N LYS A 150 -10.01 17.33 -4.75
CA LYS A 150 -10.55 16.04 -5.18
C LYS A 150 -9.92 14.93 -4.34
N GLN A 151 -10.77 14.13 -3.72
CA GLN A 151 -10.36 12.99 -2.90
C GLN A 151 -10.34 11.70 -3.72
N ARG A 152 -9.38 10.82 -3.42
CA ARG A 152 -9.29 9.45 -3.92
C ARG A 152 -9.12 8.51 -2.74
N TYR A 153 -9.81 7.37 -2.79
CA TYR A 153 -9.87 6.42 -1.68
C TYR A 153 -9.13 5.15 -2.06
N SER A 154 -8.07 4.85 -1.33
CA SER A 154 -7.26 3.65 -1.50
C SER A 154 -7.01 3.02 -0.14
N TYR A 155 -6.44 1.82 -0.10
CA TYR A 155 -6.12 1.18 1.16
C TYR A 155 -4.73 0.60 1.12
N GLN A 156 -3.97 0.91 2.18
CA GLN A 156 -2.70 0.26 2.46
C GLN A 156 -2.97 -0.99 3.28
N TYR A 157 -2.05 -1.94 3.30
CA TYR A 157 -2.16 -3.06 4.21
C TYR A 157 -0.79 -3.58 4.64
N THR A 158 -0.76 -4.15 5.84
CA THR A 158 0.36 -4.98 6.29
C THR A 158 -0.01 -6.44 6.16
N VAL A 159 1.00 -7.31 6.04
CA VAL A 159 0.80 -8.73 5.86
C VAL A 159 1.64 -9.54 6.84
N ALA A 160 1.03 -10.57 7.42
CA ALA A 160 1.71 -11.67 8.08
C ALA A 160 1.34 -12.98 7.35
N ASN A 161 2.32 -13.87 7.16
CA ASN A 161 2.14 -15.11 6.42
C ASN A 161 2.30 -16.35 7.31
N LYS A 162 1.47 -17.37 7.08
CA LYS A 162 1.55 -18.68 7.75
C LYS A 162 1.35 -19.78 6.71
N GLU A 163 2.12 -20.86 6.81
CA GLU A 163 2.02 -22.04 5.97
C GLU A 163 1.74 -23.27 6.84
N TYR A 164 0.79 -24.12 6.45
CA TYR A 164 0.45 -25.34 7.18
C TYR A 164 -0.29 -26.35 6.29
N VAL A 165 -0.20 -27.63 6.66
CA VAL A 165 -1.01 -28.69 6.05
C VAL A 165 -2.10 -29.09 7.04
N ALA A 166 -3.36 -29.00 6.63
CA ALA A 166 -4.50 -29.39 7.44
C ALA A 166 -5.22 -30.60 6.83
N TYR A 167 -5.48 -31.60 7.66
CA TYR A 167 -6.26 -32.78 7.29
C TYR A 167 -7.71 -32.58 7.69
N SER A 168 -8.64 -32.79 6.75
CA SER A 168 -10.06 -32.84 7.07
C SER A 168 -10.41 -34.10 7.88
N HIS A 169 -11.61 -34.14 8.47
CA HIS A 169 -12.12 -35.33 9.17
C HIS A 169 -12.17 -36.60 8.30
N THR A 170 -12.21 -36.43 6.97
CA THR A 170 -12.18 -37.54 6.00
C THR A 170 -10.75 -38.00 5.66
N GLY A 171 -9.72 -37.38 6.26
CA GLY A 171 -8.31 -37.60 5.93
C GLY A 171 -7.85 -36.89 4.65
N ARG A 172 -8.76 -36.28 3.89
CA ARG A 172 -8.42 -35.47 2.70
C ARG A 172 -7.84 -34.13 3.08
N ILE A 173 -6.84 -33.68 2.34
CA ILE A 173 -6.27 -32.34 2.44
C ILE A 173 -7.03 -31.47 1.43
N ILE A 174 -7.57 -30.34 1.89
CA ILE A 174 -8.24 -29.36 1.03
C ILE A 174 -7.49 -28.04 1.22
N PRO A 175 -6.37 -27.84 0.52
CA PRO A 175 -5.56 -26.67 0.72
C PRO A 175 -6.18 -25.47 0.00
N ALA A 176 -5.89 -24.28 0.50
CA ALA A 176 -6.31 -23.04 -0.13
C ALA A 176 -5.33 -21.91 0.23
N ILE A 177 -5.39 -20.84 -0.57
CA ILE A 177 -4.63 -19.62 -0.37
C ILE A 177 -5.59 -18.59 0.22
N TRP A 178 -5.50 -18.38 1.54
CA TRP A 178 -6.39 -17.54 2.32
C TRP A 178 -5.86 -16.12 2.44
N PHE A 179 -6.70 -15.14 2.14
CA PHE A 179 -6.48 -13.72 2.43
C PHE A 179 -7.48 -13.31 3.51
N ARG A 180 -7.06 -13.44 4.77
CA ARG A 180 -7.86 -13.04 5.93
C ARG A 180 -7.64 -11.56 6.16
N TYR A 181 -8.68 -10.76 6.16
CA TYR A 181 -8.55 -9.32 6.27
C TYR A 181 -9.34 -8.76 7.46
N ASP A 182 -8.76 -7.75 8.08
CA ASP A 182 -9.35 -6.95 9.14
C ASP A 182 -9.04 -5.47 8.87
N LEU A 183 -9.96 -4.58 9.23
CA LEU A 183 -9.86 -3.14 8.98
C LEU A 183 -9.27 -2.43 10.20
N SER A 184 -8.36 -1.50 9.95
CA SER A 184 -7.89 -0.57 10.96
C SER A 184 -8.93 0.52 11.17
N PRO A 185 -9.22 0.91 12.43
CA PRO A 185 -10.10 2.04 12.71
C PRO A 185 -9.45 3.40 12.39
N ILE A 186 -8.17 3.42 12.02
CA ILE A 186 -7.41 4.64 11.72
C ILE A 186 -7.33 4.82 10.20
N THR A 187 -7.59 6.04 9.76
CA THR A 187 -7.49 6.48 8.38
C THR A 187 -6.31 7.42 8.19
N VAL A 188 -5.54 7.22 7.12
CA VAL A 188 -4.41 8.08 6.74
C VAL A 188 -4.86 9.09 5.68
N LYS A 189 -4.70 10.39 5.93
CA LYS A 189 -4.96 11.44 4.94
C LYS A 189 -3.66 12.04 4.43
N TYR A 190 -3.46 11.98 3.12
CA TYR A 190 -2.41 12.70 2.41
C TYR A 190 -3.03 13.92 1.73
N THR A 191 -2.69 15.11 2.23
CA THR A 191 -3.12 16.37 1.63
C THR A 191 -1.94 17.02 0.91
N GLU A 192 -2.09 17.24 -0.40
CA GLU A 192 -1.12 18.03 -1.16
C GLU A 192 -1.35 19.53 -0.90
N ARG A 193 -0.30 20.23 -0.46
CA ARG A 193 -0.36 21.68 -0.23
C ARG A 193 0.76 22.37 -0.99
N ARG A 194 0.43 23.44 -1.70
CA ARG A 194 1.42 24.37 -2.24
C ARG A 194 2.04 25.19 -1.11
N GLN A 195 3.32 25.49 -1.30
CA GLN A 195 4.00 26.44 -0.43
C GLN A 195 3.36 27.82 -0.62
N PRO A 196 2.95 28.49 0.46
CA PRO A 196 2.32 29.79 0.37
C PRO A 196 3.34 30.87 -0.02
N LEU A 197 2.89 31.86 -0.80
CA LEU A 197 3.75 32.90 -1.37
C LEU A 197 4.48 33.74 -0.30
N TYR A 198 3.94 33.85 0.92
CA TYR A 198 4.63 34.55 2.00
C TYR A 198 6.00 33.92 2.28
N ARG A 199 6.16 32.61 2.11
CA ARG A 199 7.45 31.93 2.33
C ARG A 199 8.51 32.46 1.36
N PHE A 200 8.12 32.68 0.10
CA PHE A 200 8.99 33.31 -0.90
C PHE A 200 9.34 34.75 -0.54
N ILE A 201 8.35 35.55 -0.16
CA ILE A 201 8.56 36.96 0.25
C ILE A 201 9.49 37.03 1.46
N THR A 202 9.26 36.20 2.48
CA THR A 202 10.12 36.16 3.66
C THR A 202 11.55 35.76 3.32
N SER A 203 11.76 34.87 2.35
CA SER A 203 13.11 34.51 1.87
C SER A 203 13.80 35.67 1.17
N ILE A 204 13.10 36.44 0.34
CA ILE A 204 13.66 37.66 -0.28
C ILE A 204 14.07 38.67 0.79
N CYS A 205 13.17 38.95 1.75
CA CYS A 205 13.46 39.87 2.84
C CYS A 205 14.67 39.41 3.66
N ALA A 206 14.80 38.10 3.93
CA ALA A 206 15.94 37.55 4.65
C ALA A 206 17.27 37.71 3.88
N ILE A 207 17.27 37.53 2.56
CA ILE A 207 18.46 37.70 1.72
C ILE A 207 18.89 39.18 1.68
N ILE A 208 17.94 40.11 1.48
CA ILE A 208 18.22 41.55 1.44
C ILE A 208 18.67 42.03 2.83
N GLY A 209 17.92 41.72 3.89
CA GLY A 209 18.28 42.10 5.25
C GLY A 209 19.64 41.52 5.69
N GLY A 210 19.90 40.25 5.35
CA GLY A 210 21.16 39.59 5.63
C GLY A 210 22.36 40.24 4.93
N THR A 211 22.24 40.56 3.64
CA THR A 211 23.31 41.22 2.88
C THR A 211 23.64 42.62 3.42
N PHE A 212 22.63 43.44 3.75
CA PHE A 212 22.87 44.75 4.38
C PHE A 212 23.52 44.63 5.76
N THR A 213 23.08 43.66 6.58
CA THR A 213 23.65 43.45 7.92
C THR A 213 25.11 43.04 7.84
N VAL A 214 25.45 42.10 6.95
CA VAL A 214 26.83 41.63 6.75
C VAL A 214 27.71 42.76 6.21
N ALA A 215 27.23 43.54 5.24
CA ALA A 215 27.97 44.68 4.71
C ALA A 215 28.27 45.73 5.80
N GLY A 216 27.28 46.04 6.65
CA GLY A 216 27.45 46.99 7.76
C GLY A 216 28.45 46.52 8.82
N ILE A 217 28.46 45.22 9.14
CA ILE A 217 29.45 44.64 10.07
C ILE A 217 30.85 44.71 9.46
N LEU A 218 31.01 44.34 8.19
CA LEU A 218 32.31 44.40 7.51
C LEU A 218 32.87 45.81 7.45
N ASP A 219 32.04 46.79 7.06
CA ASP A 219 32.44 48.20 7.02
C ASP A 219 32.85 48.71 8.41
N SER A 220 32.06 48.38 9.43
CA SER A 220 32.39 48.74 10.83
C SER A 220 33.72 48.13 11.28
N CYS A 221 33.98 46.86 10.95
CA CYS A 221 35.23 46.19 11.26
C CYS A 221 36.42 46.81 10.53
N ILE A 222 36.29 47.11 9.24
CA ILE A 222 37.34 47.73 8.42
C ILE A 222 37.65 49.15 8.93
N PHE A 223 36.62 49.96 9.20
CA PHE A 223 36.78 51.30 9.73
C PHE A 223 37.52 51.29 11.07
N THR A 224 37.06 50.45 12.02
CA THR A 224 37.70 50.30 13.33
C THR A 224 39.15 49.83 13.21
N ALA A 225 39.43 48.86 12.34
CA ALA A 225 40.78 48.38 12.09
C ALA A 225 41.68 49.47 11.47
N SER A 226 41.13 50.28 10.56
CA SER A 226 41.86 51.38 9.92
C SER A 226 42.22 52.49 10.91
N GLU A 227 41.30 52.87 11.81
CA GLU A 227 41.58 53.84 12.87
C GLU A 227 42.59 53.30 13.89
N ALA A 228 42.48 52.02 14.27
CA ALA A 228 43.44 51.37 15.14
C ALA A 228 44.84 51.36 14.52
N TRP A 229 44.97 51.01 13.24
CA TRP A 229 46.23 51.05 12.51
C TRP A 229 46.81 52.47 12.43
N LYS A 230 45.96 53.48 12.20
CA LYS A 230 46.37 54.89 12.17
C LYS A 230 46.86 55.38 13.54
N LYS A 231 46.21 54.95 14.63
CA LYS A 231 46.65 55.23 16.01
C LYS A 231 47.98 54.54 16.35
N ILE A 232 48.20 53.32 15.84
CA ILE A 232 49.49 52.61 15.96
C ILE A 232 50.60 53.38 15.24
N GLN A 233 50.37 53.82 14.00
CA GLN A 233 51.39 54.56 13.23
C GLN A 233 51.76 55.92 13.82
N LEU A 234 50.81 56.61 14.47
CA LEU A 234 51.05 57.90 15.12
C LEU A 234 51.70 57.78 16.51
N GLY A 235 52.03 56.56 16.97
CA GLY A 235 52.71 56.33 18.24
C GLY A 235 51.89 56.69 19.48
N LYS A 236 50.57 56.85 19.34
CA LYS A 236 49.67 57.33 20.41
C LYS A 236 48.99 56.22 21.21
N MET A 237 49.46 54.97 21.11
CA MET A 237 49.00 53.91 22.01
C MET A 237 49.89 53.88 23.25
N GLN A 238 49.58 54.74 24.22
CA GLN A 238 49.84 54.52 25.64
C GLN A 238 48.51 54.38 26.34
#